data_AF-A0A9W6VNT8-F1
#
_entry.id   AF-A0A9W6VNT8-F1
#
_cell.length_a   1.000
_cell.length_b   1.000
_cell.length_c   1.000
_cell.angle_alpha   90.00
_cell.angle_beta   90.00
_cell.angle_gamma   90.00
#
_symmetry.space_group_name_H-M   'P 1'
#
loop_
_entity.id
_entity.type
_entity.pdbx_description
1 polymer ?
#
loop_
_entity_poly.entity_id
_entity_poly.type
_entity_poly.pdbx_seq_one_letter_code
_entity_poly.pdbx_strand_id
1 'polypeptide(L)'
;MSAPNLQTDDASVSRLLASLQTQIESMNRSMRGVEDVNAEVNQHFKAAASTAYQNKISDWEQQYANVIQAYQDLCDKLHVGYKGIDAAHGQAASIATGWGEDVYNALTP
;
A
#
# COMPACT_ATOMS: atom_id res chain seq x y z
N MET A 1 1.62 -33.51 0.05
CA MET A 1 0.60 -32.75 -0.70
C MET A 1 1.15 -31.35 -0.92
N SER A 2 1.49 -30.99 -2.15
CA SER A 2 2.06 -29.68 -2.46
C SER A 2 0.97 -28.63 -2.40
N ALA A 3 1.21 -27.50 -1.73
CA ALA A 3 0.30 -26.35 -1.71
C ALA A 3 0.48 -25.55 -3.02
N PRO A 4 -0.40 -25.70 -4.03
CA PRO A 4 -0.08 -25.22 -5.38
C PRO A 4 -0.45 -23.75 -5.63
N ASN A 5 -1.12 -23.07 -4.68
CA ASN A 5 -1.67 -21.72 -4.92
C ASN A 5 -1.04 -20.61 -4.07
N LEU A 6 -0.40 -20.94 -2.94
CA LEU A 6 0.03 -19.94 -1.95
C LEU A 6 1.19 -19.05 -2.44
N GLN A 7 2.13 -19.63 -3.20
CA GLN A 7 3.29 -18.89 -3.74
C GLN A 7 2.91 -17.87 -4.81
N THR A 8 1.76 -18.09 -5.48
CA THR A 8 1.25 -17.19 -6.53
C THR A 8 0.54 -16.00 -5.90
N ASP A 9 -0.13 -16.22 -4.78
CA ASP A 9 -0.76 -15.15 -3.98
C ASP A 9 0.30 -14.21 -3.38
N ASP A 10 1.42 -14.73 -2.87
CA ASP A 10 2.52 -13.90 -2.33
C ASP A 10 3.15 -12.97 -3.38
N ALA A 11 3.39 -13.49 -4.58
CA ALA A 11 3.91 -12.70 -5.69
C ALA A 11 2.90 -11.63 -6.15
N SER A 12 1.59 -11.92 -6.08
CA SER A 12 0.54 -10.96 -6.43
C SER A 12 0.44 -9.82 -5.43
N VAL A 13 0.52 -10.11 -4.13
CA VAL A 13 0.48 -9.11 -3.05
C VAL A 13 1.71 -8.22 -3.11
N SER A 14 2.90 -8.79 -3.34
CA SER A 14 4.14 -8.02 -3.49
C SER A 14 4.08 -7.05 -4.66
N ARG A 15 3.53 -7.48 -5.81
CA ARG A 15 3.32 -6.59 -6.98
C ARG A 15 2.30 -5.49 -6.70
N LEU A 16 1.21 -5.82 -6.00
CA LEU A 16 0.19 -4.87 -5.61
C LEU A 16 0.78 -3.77 -4.71
N LEU A 17 1.55 -4.14 -3.68
CA LEU A 17 2.24 -3.21 -2.78
C LEU A 17 3.18 -2.28 -3.55
N ALA A 18 3.99 -2.81 -4.46
CA ALA A 18 4.88 -2.01 -5.30
C ALA A 18 4.12 -1.04 -6.23
N SER A 19 2.99 -1.49 -6.79
CA SER A 19 2.11 -0.64 -7.60
C SER A 19 1.49 0.49 -6.78
N LEU A 20 1.05 0.21 -5.56
CA LEU A 20 0.47 1.22 -4.67
C LEU A 20 1.51 2.25 -4.24
N GLN A 21 2.75 1.84 -3.92
CA GLN A 21 3.85 2.76 -3.64
C GLN A 21 4.15 3.67 -4.83
N THR A 22 4.25 3.10 -6.03
CA THR A 22 4.46 3.88 -7.27
C THR A 22 3.34 4.89 -7.48
N GLN A 23 2.09 4.50 -7.21
CA GLN A 23 0.94 5.39 -7.32
C GLN A 23 1.01 6.53 -6.30
N ILE A 24 1.36 6.26 -5.05
CA ILE A 24 1.54 7.28 -4.01
C ILE A 24 2.62 8.29 -4.41
N GLU A 25 3.75 7.83 -4.94
CA GLU A 25 4.81 8.73 -5.44
C GLU A 25 4.34 9.58 -6.62
N SER A 26 3.55 9.01 -7.53
CA SER A 26 2.94 9.74 -8.65
C SER A 26 2.00 10.84 -8.14
N MET A 27 1.12 10.49 -7.19
CA MET A 27 0.20 11.44 -6.57
C MET A 27 0.94 12.58 -5.87
N ASN A 28 1.97 12.28 -5.08
CA ASN A 28 2.81 13.31 -4.44
C ASN A 28 3.50 14.24 -5.45
N ARG A 29 3.90 13.72 -6.62
CA ARG A 29 4.44 14.57 -7.70
C ARG A 29 3.37 15.47 -8.30
N SER A 30 2.17 14.96 -8.55
CA SER A 30 1.05 15.76 -9.03
C SER A 30 0.64 16.85 -8.05
N MET A 31 0.61 16.56 -6.75
CA MET A 31 0.29 17.54 -5.70
C MET A 31 1.27 18.71 -5.72
N ARG A 32 2.59 18.45 -5.72
CA ARG A 32 3.62 19.49 -5.83
C ARG A 32 3.48 20.34 -7.10
N GLY A 33 3.16 19.71 -8.23
CA GLY A 33 2.94 20.43 -9.48
C GLY A 33 1.74 21.40 -9.41
N VAL A 34 0.70 21.05 -8.66
CA VAL A 34 -0.44 21.94 -8.44
C VAL A 34 -0.09 23.07 -7.47
N GLU A 35 0.64 22.78 -6.40
CA GLU A 35 1.12 23.80 -5.45
C GLU A 35 1.98 24.86 -6.16
N ASP A 36 2.88 24.44 -7.05
CA ASP A 36 3.73 25.33 -7.85
C ASP A 36 2.90 26.24 -8.75
N VAL A 37 1.93 25.66 -9.50
CA VAL A 37 1.02 26.43 -10.36
C VAL A 37 0.19 27.42 -9.54
N ASN A 38 -0.30 27.01 -8.37
CA ASN A 38 -1.09 27.88 -7.51
C ASN A 38 -0.25 29.06 -6.97
N ALA A 39 1.02 28.81 -6.63
CA ALA A 39 1.96 29.85 -6.23
C ALA A 39 2.20 30.87 -7.37
N GLU A 40 2.41 30.40 -8.61
CA GLU A 40 2.55 31.27 -9.78
C GLU A 40 1.28 32.11 -10.02
N VAL A 41 0.09 31.48 -9.97
CA VAL A 41 -1.18 32.20 -10.13
C VAL A 41 -1.34 33.29 -9.08
N ASN A 42 -0.99 33.02 -7.81
CA ASN A 42 -1.06 34.01 -6.75
C ASN A 42 -0.08 35.18 -6.97
N GLN A 43 1.13 34.90 -7.45
CA GLN A 43 2.13 35.92 -7.71
C GLN A 43 1.72 36.84 -8.87
N HIS A 44 1.09 36.30 -9.91
CA HIS A 44 0.78 37.02 -11.15
C HIS A 44 -0.66 37.59 -11.22
N PHE A 45 -1.63 37.05 -10.46
CA PHE A 45 -3.04 37.45 -10.52
C PHE A 45 -3.60 37.81 -9.14
N LYS A 46 -3.85 39.11 -8.90
CA LYS A 46 -4.38 39.66 -7.63
C LYS A 46 -5.88 40.03 -7.64
N ALA A 47 -6.64 39.62 -8.66
CA ALA A 47 -8.07 39.95 -8.77
C ALA A 47 -8.95 39.06 -7.86
N ALA A 48 -10.18 39.48 -7.54
CA ALA A 48 -11.12 38.71 -6.69
C ALA A 48 -11.44 37.30 -7.23
N ALA A 49 -11.41 37.11 -8.56
CA ALA A 49 -11.52 35.79 -9.18
C ALA A 49 -10.36 34.85 -8.82
N SER A 50 -9.17 35.41 -8.56
CA SER A 50 -7.98 34.68 -8.10
C SER A 50 -8.19 34.13 -6.69
N THR A 51 -8.76 34.91 -5.77
CA THR A 51 -9.05 34.43 -4.39
C THR A 51 -10.04 33.26 -4.38
N ALA A 52 -11.11 33.32 -5.19
CA ALA A 52 -12.07 32.22 -5.28
C ALA A 52 -11.43 30.94 -5.87
N TYR A 53 -10.54 31.10 -6.85
CA TYR A 53 -9.76 30.00 -7.41
C TYR A 53 -8.79 29.39 -6.38
N GLN A 54 -8.04 30.23 -5.66
CA GLN A 54 -7.10 29.82 -4.61
C GLN A 54 -7.79 29.01 -3.51
N ASN A 55 -8.96 29.47 -3.05
CA ASN A 55 -9.75 28.73 -2.05
C ASN A 55 -10.11 27.33 -2.56
N LYS A 56 -10.56 27.22 -3.82
CA LYS A 56 -10.90 25.92 -4.42
C LYS A 56 -9.69 25.01 -4.59
N ILE A 57 -8.52 25.55 -4.94
CA ILE A 57 -7.29 24.77 -4.99
C ILE A 57 -6.88 24.30 -3.60
N SER A 58 -6.95 25.15 -2.59
CA SER A 58 -6.62 24.76 -1.21
C SER A 58 -7.55 23.66 -0.69
N ASP A 59 -8.86 23.76 -0.97
CA ASP A 59 -9.83 22.70 -0.65
C ASP A 59 -9.50 21.39 -1.37
N TRP A 60 -9.09 21.49 -2.64
CA TRP A 60 -8.68 20.33 -3.43
C TRP A 60 -7.39 19.70 -2.90
N GLU A 61 -6.38 20.50 -2.54
CA GLU A 61 -5.09 20.05 -1.97
C GLU A 61 -5.35 19.25 -0.68
N GLN A 62 -6.21 19.76 0.21
CA GLN A 62 -6.59 19.06 1.44
C GLN A 62 -7.30 17.73 1.16
N GLN A 63 -8.27 17.72 0.24
CA GLN A 63 -8.96 16.49 -0.14
C GLN A 63 -8.01 15.48 -0.79
N TYR A 64 -7.09 15.95 -1.62
CA TYR A 64 -6.12 15.11 -2.30
C TYR A 64 -5.10 14.50 -1.32
N ALA A 65 -4.65 15.28 -0.32
CA ALA A 65 -3.84 14.78 0.78
C ALA A 65 -4.54 13.65 1.56
N ASN A 66 -5.85 13.76 1.80
CA ASN A 66 -6.64 12.69 2.42
C ASN A 66 -6.67 11.41 1.57
N VAL A 67 -6.72 11.55 0.24
CA VAL A 67 -6.65 10.38 -0.66
C VAL A 67 -5.26 9.74 -0.60
N ILE A 68 -4.19 10.52 -0.61
CA ILE A 68 -2.82 10.00 -0.44
C ILE A 68 -2.69 9.22 0.87
N GLN A 69 -3.21 9.77 1.97
CA GLN A 69 -3.21 9.09 3.26
C GLN A 69 -4.00 7.78 3.22
N ALA A 70 -5.18 7.75 2.59
CA ALA A 70 -5.96 6.52 2.45
C ALA A 70 -5.21 5.42 1.67
N TYR A 71 -4.43 5.80 0.65
CA TYR A 71 -3.56 4.87 -0.08
C TYR A 71 -2.39 4.37 0.77
N GLN A 72 -1.78 5.24 1.60
CA GLN A 72 -0.73 4.84 2.54
C GLN A 72 -1.27 3.85 3.59
N ASP A 73 -2.45 4.14 4.17
CA ASP A 73 -3.12 3.25 5.12
C ASP A 73 -3.43 1.88 4.50
N LEU A 74 -3.84 1.86 3.22
CA LEU A 74 -4.08 0.62 2.48
C LEU A 74 -2.78 -0.19 2.32
N CYS A 75 -1.68 0.46 1.92
CA CYS A 75 -0.35 -0.15 1.83
C CYS A 75 0.06 -0.78 3.16
N ASP A 76 -0.05 -0.03 4.26
CA ASP A 76 0.37 -0.50 5.58
C ASP A 76 -0.46 -1.69 6.05
N LYS A 77 -1.78 -1.63 5.88
CA LYS A 77 -2.69 -2.73 6.23
C LYS A 77 -2.40 -3.99 5.42
N LEU A 78 -2.15 -3.86 4.12
CA LEU A 78 -1.77 -4.99 3.27
C LEU A 78 -0.43 -5.59 3.68
N HIS A 79 0.56 -4.75 4.02
CA HIS A 79 1.87 -5.22 4.48
C HIS A 79 1.79 -5.98 5.80
N VAL A 80 1.00 -5.48 6.76
CA VAL A 80 0.77 -6.16 8.05
C VAL A 80 0.01 -7.47 7.84
N GLY A 81 -1.05 -7.46 7.03
CA GLY A 81 -1.82 -8.66 6.70
C GLY A 81 -0.95 -9.73 6.06
N TYR A 82 -0.12 -9.36 5.09
CA TYR A 82 0.82 -10.25 4.42
C TYR A 82 1.79 -10.91 5.41
N LYS A 83 2.43 -10.13 6.29
CA LYS A 83 3.32 -10.67 7.33
C LYS A 83 2.62 -11.64 8.28
N GLY A 84 1.36 -11.37 8.62
CA GLY A 84 0.55 -12.26 9.45
C GLY A 84 0.27 -13.60 8.77
N ILE A 85 -0.06 -13.57 7.49
CA ILE A 85 -0.29 -14.77 6.67
C ILE A 85 1.00 -15.58 6.53
N ASP A 86 2.12 -14.93 6.22
CA ASP A 86 3.43 -15.59 6.08
C ASP A 86 3.88 -16.25 7.39
N ALA A 87 3.68 -15.58 8.53
CA ALA A 87 3.95 -16.17 9.85
C ALA A 87 3.05 -17.38 10.14
N ALA A 88 1.76 -17.31 9.80
CA ALA A 88 0.84 -18.42 9.94
C ALA A 88 1.23 -19.60 9.03
N HIS A 89 1.73 -19.33 7.81
CA HIS A 89 2.29 -20.36 6.92
C HIS A 89 3.51 -21.03 7.53
N GLY A 90 4.45 -20.25 8.07
CA GLY A 90 5.64 -20.81 8.74
C GLY A 90 5.26 -21.72 9.91
N GLN A 91 4.25 -21.35 10.70
CA GLN A 91 3.72 -22.18 11.78
C GLN A 91 3.01 -23.43 11.26
N ALA A 92 2.17 -23.31 10.23
CA ALA A 92 1.48 -24.47 9.64
C ALA A 92 2.48 -25.47 9.03
N ALA A 93 3.52 -24.99 8.36
CA ALA A 93 4.58 -25.81 7.81
C ALA A 93 5.37 -26.53 8.91
N SER A 94 5.75 -25.83 10.00
CA SER A 94 6.50 -26.44 11.09
C SER A 94 5.70 -27.51 11.84
N ILE A 95 4.39 -27.27 12.04
CA ILE A 95 3.48 -28.27 12.60
C ILE A 95 3.39 -29.47 11.65
N ALA A 96 3.14 -29.25 10.36
CA ALA A 96 3.03 -30.35 9.39
C ALA A 96 4.29 -31.22 9.32
N THR A 97 5.49 -30.62 9.40
CA THR A 97 6.74 -31.37 9.44
C THR A 97 6.95 -32.11 10.76
N GLY A 98 6.57 -31.50 11.90
CA GLY A 98 6.68 -32.14 13.21
C GLY A 98 5.79 -33.37 13.35
N TRP A 99 4.56 -33.32 12.83
CA TRP A 99 3.69 -34.50 12.76
C TRP A 99 4.28 -35.60 11.88
N GLY A 100 4.93 -35.26 10.77
CA GLY A 100 5.58 -36.23 9.90
C GLY A 100 6.73 -36.97 10.58
N GLU A 101 7.52 -36.26 11.37
CA GLU A 101 8.66 -36.81 12.10
C GLU A 101 8.21 -37.68 13.29
N ASP A 102 7.24 -37.22 14.07
CA ASP A 102 6.67 -37.97 15.20
C ASP A 102 5.93 -39.23 14.74
N VAL A 103 5.15 -39.14 13.66
CA VAL A 103 4.43 -40.30 13.10
C VAL A 103 5.42 -41.29 12.45
N TYR A 104 6.46 -40.80 11.77
CA TYR A 104 7.51 -41.68 11.23
C TYR A 104 8.24 -42.41 12.35
N ASN A 105 8.66 -41.70 13.41
CA ASN A 105 9.29 -42.29 14.59
C ASN A 105 8.38 -43.28 15.34
N ALA A 106 7.06 -43.07 15.31
CA ALA A 106 6.10 -44.01 15.91
C ALA A 106 5.85 -45.28 15.06
N LEU A 107 6.20 -45.26 13.76
CA LEU A 107 5.93 -46.35 12.81
C LEU A 107 7.19 -47.14 12.41
N THR A 108 8.39 -46.62 12.65
CA THR A 108 9.64 -47.38 12.57
C THR A 108 10.08 -47.82 13.97
N PRO A 109 10.27 -49.14 14.23
CA PRO A 109 10.65 -49.67 15.54
C PRO A 109 12.07 -49.32 15.98
#